data_AF-A0A8J8E962-F1
#
_entry.id   AF-A0A8J8E962-F1
#
_cell.length_a   1.000
_cell.length_b   1.000
_cell.length_c   1.000
_cell.angle_alpha   90.00
_cell.angle_beta   90.00
_cell.angle_gamma   90.00
#
_symmetry.space_group_name_H-M   'P 1'
#
loop_
_entity.id
_entity.type
_entity.pdbx_description
1 polymer ?
#
loop_
_entity_poly.entity_id
_entity_poly.type
_entity_poly.pdbx_seq_one_letter_code
_entity_poly.pdbx_strand_id
1 'polypeptide(L)'
;MAYIGFARSPHGPAKTYELILEELKKRGFTVEFSKHHWMGDVPFGLVIAETDNGKIAVRWNLGQEFGLKIEEVSDEDWDEFVEDTLEYLSGD
;
A
#
# COMPACT_ATOMS: atom_id res chain seq x y z
N MET A 1 -13.88 -8.18 -2.65
CA MET A 1 -12.75 -8.73 -1.87
C MET A 1 -11.87 -7.57 -1.47
N ALA A 2 -11.30 -7.63 -0.28
CA ALA A 2 -10.39 -6.61 0.21
C ALA A 2 -9.05 -7.25 0.54
N TYR A 3 -7.97 -6.51 0.30
CA TYR A 3 -6.62 -6.97 0.58
C TYR A 3 -5.84 -5.90 1.31
N ILE A 4 -5.06 -6.32 2.28
CA ILE A 4 -4.02 -5.48 2.87
C ILE A 4 -2.65 -6.00 2.45
N GLY A 5 -1.68 -5.10 2.42
CA GLY A 5 -0.32 -5.42 2.05
C GLY A 5 0.71 -4.67 2.86
N PHE A 6 1.86 -5.30 2.97
CA PHE A 6 3.03 -4.76 3.65
C PHE A 6 4.20 -4.80 2.67
N ALA A 7 4.74 -3.63 2.37
CA ALA A 7 5.92 -3.50 1.52
C ALA A 7 7.13 -2.96 2.28
N ARG A 8 8.31 -3.47 1.95
CA ARG A 8 9.57 -2.79 2.23
C ARG A 8 10.19 -2.33 0.92
N SER A 9 10.90 -1.21 0.96
CA SER A 9 11.55 -0.66 -0.24
C SER A 9 12.83 0.10 0.12
N PRO A 10 13.93 -0.06 -0.64
CA PRO A 10 15.13 0.76 -0.49
C PRO A 10 15.01 2.11 -1.19
N HIS A 11 13.84 2.45 -1.73
CA HIS A 11 13.62 3.63 -2.53
C HIS A 11 12.67 4.63 -1.86
N GLY A 12 12.76 5.89 -2.30
CA GLY A 12 11.85 6.94 -1.89
C GLY A 12 10.40 6.73 -2.36
N PRO A 13 9.47 7.58 -1.91
CA PRO A 13 8.03 7.40 -2.07
C PRO A 13 7.59 7.13 -3.52
N ALA A 14 8.01 7.97 -4.46
CA ALA A 14 7.62 7.84 -5.86
C ALA A 14 8.02 6.48 -6.46
N LYS A 15 9.26 6.03 -6.21
CA LYS A 15 9.73 4.77 -6.76
C LYS A 15 9.12 3.56 -6.05
N THR A 16 8.90 3.66 -4.74
CA THR A 16 8.20 2.62 -3.98
C THR A 16 6.77 2.42 -4.46
N TYR A 17 6.06 3.50 -4.75
CA TYR A 17 4.73 3.47 -5.33
C TYR A 17 4.70 2.72 -6.68
N GLU A 18 5.59 3.06 -7.60
CA GLU A 18 5.72 2.36 -8.89
C GLU A 18 5.95 0.85 -8.71
N LEU A 19 6.87 0.46 -7.83
CA LEU A 19 7.20 -0.95 -7.61
C LEU A 19 6.03 -1.73 -7.01
N ILE A 20 5.25 -1.12 -6.11
CA ILE A 20 4.03 -1.74 -5.58
C ILE A 20 3.04 -1.98 -6.71
N LEU A 21 2.75 -0.98 -7.55
CA LEU A 21 1.81 -1.14 -8.66
C LEU A 21 2.27 -2.18 -9.69
N GLU A 22 3.56 -2.20 -10.02
CA GLU A 22 4.14 -3.21 -10.92
C GLU A 22 3.99 -4.62 -10.35
N GLU A 23 4.22 -4.79 -9.05
CA GLU A 23 4.12 -6.08 -8.38
C GLU A 23 2.66 -6.55 -8.25
N LEU A 24 1.71 -5.64 -7.99
CA LEU A 24 0.28 -5.94 -8.07
C LEU A 24 -0.11 -6.44 -9.47
N LYS A 25 0.36 -5.76 -10.51
CA LYS A 25 0.12 -6.18 -11.90
C LYS A 25 0.69 -7.56 -12.20
N LYS A 26 1.91 -7.87 -11.74
CA LYS A 26 2.51 -9.21 -11.90
C LYS A 26 1.71 -10.32 -11.20
N ARG A 27 1.01 -9.97 -10.12
CA ARG A 27 0.15 -10.88 -9.36
C ARG A 27 -1.27 -11.02 -9.95
N GLY A 28 -1.53 -10.36 -11.09
CA GLY A 28 -2.79 -10.48 -11.81
C GLY A 28 -3.84 -9.42 -11.46
N PHE A 29 -3.48 -8.41 -10.65
CA PHE A 29 -4.39 -7.29 -10.38
C PHE A 29 -4.33 -6.26 -11.52
N THR A 30 -5.48 -5.86 -12.03
CA THR A 30 -5.61 -4.72 -12.94
C THR A 30 -5.98 -3.49 -12.14
N VAL A 31 -5.03 -2.58 -11.91
CA VAL A 31 -5.28 -1.34 -11.15
C VAL A 31 -5.99 -0.32 -12.03
N GLU A 32 -7.21 0.05 -11.65
CA GLU A 32 -8.03 1.05 -12.34
C GLU A 32 -7.81 2.44 -11.78
N PHE A 33 -7.67 2.52 -10.45
CA PHE A 33 -7.37 3.74 -9.73
C PHE A 33 -6.38 3.46 -8.61
N SER A 34 -5.50 4.42 -8.33
CA SER A 34 -4.60 4.33 -7.18
C SER A 34 -4.24 5.70 -6.62
N LYS A 35 -3.98 5.73 -5.32
CA LYS A 35 -3.60 6.90 -4.55
C LYS A 35 -2.45 6.55 -3.63
N HIS A 36 -1.54 7.51 -3.46
CA HIS A 36 -0.38 7.35 -2.59
C HIS A 36 -0.39 8.43 -1.50
N HIS A 37 -0.48 7.99 -0.26
CA HIS A 37 -0.35 8.80 0.93
C HIS A 37 1.04 8.63 1.53
N TRP A 38 1.76 9.73 1.70
CA TRP A 38 3.06 9.79 2.38
C TRP A 38 3.32 11.22 2.86
N MET A 39 4.17 11.37 3.87
CA MET A 39 4.62 12.66 4.37
C MET A 39 6.16 12.70 4.33
N GLY A 40 6.74 13.86 4.04
CA GLY A 40 8.17 13.96 3.69
C GLY A 40 9.15 13.71 4.83
N ASP A 41 8.67 13.70 6.05
CA ASP A 41 9.40 13.52 7.31
C ASP A 41 9.27 12.11 7.89
N VAL A 42 8.43 11.24 7.32
CA VAL A 42 8.23 9.86 7.81
C VAL A 42 8.79 8.80 6.83
N PRO A 43 9.42 7.73 7.34
CA PRO A 43 10.04 6.68 6.50
C PRO A 43 9.06 5.61 6.04
N PHE A 44 7.77 5.94 5.87
CA PHE A 44 6.70 5.02 5.48
C PHE A 44 5.55 5.73 4.77
N GLY A 45 4.63 4.98 4.18
CA GLY A 45 3.43 5.51 3.54
C GLY A 45 2.39 4.43 3.26
N LEU A 46 1.31 4.83 2.60
CA LEU A 46 0.16 3.99 2.27
C LEU A 46 -0.19 4.16 0.79
N VAL A 47 -0.32 3.05 0.08
CA VAL A 47 -0.84 3.00 -1.29
C VAL A 47 -2.21 2.35 -1.26
N ILE A 48 -3.22 3.04 -1.76
CA ILE A 48 -4.57 2.49 -1.92
C ILE A 48 -4.80 2.30 -3.41
N ALA A 49 -5.27 1.12 -3.81
CA ALA A 49 -5.55 0.77 -5.19
C ALA A 49 -6.91 0.11 -5.31
N GLU A 50 -7.71 0.58 -6.27
CA GLU A 50 -8.92 -0.10 -6.73
C GLU A 50 -8.55 -0.96 -7.93
N THR A 51 -8.95 -2.23 -7.88
CA THR A 51 -8.60 -3.21 -8.90
C THR A 51 -9.83 -3.98 -9.36
N ASP A 52 -9.71 -4.63 -10.51
CA ASP A 52 -10.70 -5.57 -11.06
C ASP A 52 -11.10 -6.70 -10.09
N ASN A 53 -10.24 -7.04 -9.13
CA ASN A 53 -10.46 -8.10 -8.14
C ASN A 53 -10.77 -7.57 -6.73
N GLY A 54 -10.90 -6.26 -6.54
CA GLY A 54 -11.22 -5.64 -5.25
C GLY A 54 -10.27 -4.54 -4.81
N LYS A 55 -10.50 -4.01 -3.60
CA LYS A 55 -9.70 -2.91 -3.02
C LYS A 55 -8.45 -3.45 -2.34
N ILE A 56 -7.32 -2.75 -2.51
CA ILE A 56 -6.02 -3.12 -1.93
C ILE A 56 -5.43 -1.91 -1.20
N ALA A 57 -5.00 -2.10 0.04
CA ALA A 57 -4.27 -1.10 0.81
C ALA A 57 -2.89 -1.64 1.18
N VAL A 58 -1.82 -1.01 0.69
CA VAL A 58 -0.43 -1.44 0.95
C VAL A 58 0.28 -0.38 1.79
N ARG A 59 0.53 -0.69 3.06
CA ARG A 59 1.45 0.09 3.89
C ARG A 59 2.88 -0.28 3.52
N TRP A 60 3.73 0.71 3.30
CA TRP A 60 5.13 0.49 2.96
C TRP A 60 6.04 1.26 3.89
N ASN A 61 7.24 0.73 4.16
CA ASN A 61 8.28 1.41 4.92
C ASN A 61 9.66 1.26 4.25
N LEU A 62 10.60 2.15 4.57
CA LEU A 62 11.97 2.04 4.09
C LEU A 62 12.64 0.76 4.62
N GLY A 63 13.43 0.12 3.76
CA GLY A 63 14.15 -1.11 4.05
C GLY A 63 15.39 -1.28 3.15
N GLN A 64 16.03 -2.44 3.20
CA GLN A 64 17.24 -2.72 2.40
C GLN A 64 16.94 -3.28 1.01
N GLU A 65 15.79 -3.93 0.84
CA GLU A 65 15.39 -4.58 -0.40
C GLU A 65 13.87 -4.44 -0.60
N PHE A 66 13.42 -4.56 -1.85
CA PHE A 66 12.00 -4.50 -2.16
C PHE A 66 11.34 -5.85 -1.88
N GLY A 67 10.23 -5.83 -1.16
CA GLY A 67 9.40 -7.01 -0.95
C GLY A 67 7.97 -6.60 -0.65
N LEU A 68 7.00 -7.35 -1.17
CA LEU A 68 5.57 -7.11 -0.98
C LEU A 68 4.87 -8.38 -0.52
N LYS A 69 4.18 -8.30 0.61
CA LYS A 69 3.24 -9.32 1.10
C LYS A 69 1.83 -8.78 0.98
N ILE A 70 0.88 -9.63 0.61
CA ILE A 70 -0.54 -9.30 0.47
C ILE A 70 -1.33 -10.45 1.07
N GLU A 71 -2.40 -10.13 1.77
CA GLU A 71 -3.37 -11.09 2.27
C GLU A 71 -4.80 -10.59 2.04
N GLU A 72 -5.73 -11.52 1.84
CA GLU A 72 -7.16 -11.21 1.74
C GLU A 72 -7.73 -11.03 3.14
N VAL A 73 -8.55 -10.00 3.32
CA VAL A 73 -9.15 -9.64 4.60
C VAL A 73 -10.63 -9.25 4.41
N SER A 74 -11.33 -9.06 5.52
CA SER A 74 -12.69 -8.49 5.48
C SER A 74 -12.65 -7.01 5.08
N ASP A 75 -13.79 -6.47 4.64
CA ASP A 75 -13.90 -5.04 4.36
C ASP A 75 -13.70 -4.19 5.63
N GLU A 76 -14.13 -4.69 6.79
CA GLU A 76 -13.96 -4.05 8.10
C GLU A 76 -12.47 -3.95 8.49
N ASP A 77 -11.72 -5.05 8.39
CA ASP A 77 -10.27 -5.06 8.67
C ASP A 77 -9.49 -4.15 7.71
N TRP A 78 -9.96 -4.05 6.46
CA TRP A 78 -9.35 -3.16 5.47
C TRP A 78 -9.57 -1.70 5.83
N ASP A 79 -10.79 -1.34 6.24
CA ASP A 79 -11.14 0.04 6.62
C ASP A 79 -10.34 0.45 7.88
N GLU A 80 -10.29 -0.42 8.91
CA GLU A 80 -9.45 -0.21 10.11
C GLU A 80 -7.98 -0.03 9.75
N PHE A 81 -7.43 -0.89 8.89
CA PHE A 81 -6.03 -0.79 8.45
C PHE A 81 -5.70 0.53 7.75
N VAL A 82 -6.62 1.04 6.93
CA VAL A 82 -6.47 2.32 6.23
C VAL A 82 -6.57 3.48 7.22
N GLU A 83 -7.57 3.48 8.09
CA GLU A 83 -7.77 4.51 9.11
C GLU A 83 -6.56 4.61 10.03
N ASP A 84 -6.14 3.52 10.66
CA ASP A 84 -4.95 3.45 11.53
C ASP A 84 -3.70 4.00 10.82
N THR A 85 -3.48 3.58 9.57
CA THR A 85 -2.29 3.99 8.84
C THR A 85 -2.33 5.48 8.47
N LEU A 86 -3.50 6.02 8.17
CA LEU A 86 -3.68 7.44 7.89
C LEU A 86 -3.50 8.29 9.15
N GLU A 87 -4.00 7.84 10.31
CA GLU A 87 -3.78 8.50 11.61
C GLU A 87 -2.27 8.65 11.89
N TYR A 88 -1.50 7.57 11.72
CA TYR A 88 -0.04 7.63 11.85
C TYR A 88 0.65 8.57 10.85
N LEU A 89 0.06 8.78 9.66
CA LEU A 89 0.60 9.69 8.64
C LEU A 89 0.19 11.15 8.89
N SER A 90 -0.97 11.41 9.49
CA SER A 90 -1.41 12.76 9.85
C SER A 90 -0.73 13.30 11.10
N GLY A 91 -0.17 12.43 11.95
CA GLY A 91 0.53 12.83 13.17
C GLY A 91 -0.39 13.40 14.25
N ASP A 92 -1.66 12.99 14.25
CA ASP A 92 -2.68 13.27 15.26
C ASP A 92 -2.97 11.99 16.04
#